data_AF-A0AB35NBF2-F1
#
_entry.id   AF-A0AB35NBF2-F1
#
_cell.length_a   1.000
_cell.length_b   1.000
_cell.length_c   1.000
_cell.angle_alpha   90.00
_cell.angle_beta   90.00
_cell.angle_gamma   90.00
#
_symmetry.space_group_name_H-M   'P 1'
#
loop_
_entity.id
_entity.type
_entity.pdbx_description
1 polymer ?
#
loop_
_entity_poly.entity_id
_entity_poly.type
_entity_poly.pdbx_seq_one_letter_code
_entity_poly.pdbx_strand_id
1 'polypeptide(L)' 'MSVWLVELGSAVEFAVTLLLLITALVCLVSAIVVPANKDAELRFEKRLEYTVFAIGAAVLWALFMFAPR' A
#
# COMPACT_ATOMS: atom_id res chain seq x y z
N MET A 1 -32.48 8.37 9.80
CA MET A 1 -31.75 7.14 9.43
C MET A 1 -30.55 7.47 8.54
N SER A 2 -29.83 8.55 8.83
CA SER A 2 -28.84 9.17 7.92
C SER A 2 -27.43 9.26 8.53
N VAL A 3 -27.33 9.54 9.83
CA VAL A 3 -26.04 9.70 10.54
C VAL A 3 -25.19 8.43 10.52
N TRP A 4 -25.81 7.26 10.74
CA TRP A 4 -25.12 5.98 10.77
C TRP A 4 -24.47 5.59 9.43
N LEU A 5 -25.10 5.92 8.29
CA LEU A 5 -24.55 5.63 6.97
C LEU A 5 -23.36 6.55 6.64
N VAL A 6 -23.38 7.79 7.12
CA VAL A 6 -22.29 8.75 6.96
C VAL A 6 -21.08 8.35 7.82
N GLU A 7 -21.30 7.94 9.06
CA GLU A 7 -20.28 7.42 9.97
C GLU A 7 -19.65 6.11 9.45
N LEU A 8 -20.46 5.23 8.87
CA LEU A 8 -19.96 4.00 8.23
C LEU A 8 -19.12 4.32 6.98
N GLY A 9 -19.56 5.28 6.17
CA GLY A 9 -18.81 5.72 4.99
C GLY A 9 -17.42 6.26 5.35
N SER A 10 -17.35 7.16 6.33
CA SER A 10 -16.07 7.75 6.77
C SER A 10 -15.14 6.72 7.43
N ALA A 11 -15.68 5.78 8.21
CA ALA A 11 -14.91 4.70 8.80
C ALA A 11 -14.32 3.76 7.73
N VAL A 12 -15.09 3.43 6.68
CA VAL A 12 -14.62 2.62 5.56
C VAL A 12 -13.55 3.36 4.77
N GLU A 13 -13.74 4.64 4.47
CA GLU A 13 -12.73 5.45 3.79
C GLU A 13 -11.41 5.49 4.57
N PHE A 14 -11.48 5.71 5.89
CA PHE A 14 -10.31 5.70 6.76
C PHE A 14 -9.62 4.33 6.76
N ALA A 15 -10.38 3.24 6.88
CA ALA A 15 -9.84 1.88 6.88
C ALA A 15 -9.15 1.55 5.54
N VAL A 16 -9.76 1.88 4.40
CA VAL A 16 -9.16 1.67 3.07
C VAL A 16 -7.88 2.49 2.91
N THR A 17 -7.90 3.75 3.33
CA THR A 17 -6.72 4.63 3.29
C THR A 17 -5.59 4.06 4.15
N LEU A 18 -5.89 3.61 5.37
CA LEU A 18 -4.91 3.01 6.26
C LEU A 18 -4.34 1.70 5.70
N LEU A 19 -5.19 0.84 5.13
CA LEU A 19 -4.78 -0.42 4.50
C LEU A 19 -3.81 -0.18 3.35
N LEU A 20 -4.12 0.74 2.43
CA LEU A 20 -3.24 1.06 1.31
C LEU A 20 -1.87 1.57 1.77
N LEU A 21 -1.85 2.41 2.80
CA LEU A 21 -0.60 2.92 3.39
C LEU A 21 0.23 1.79 4.01
N ILE A 22 -0.40 0.91 4.80
CA ILE A 22 0.28 -0.24 5.42
C ILE A 22 0.81 -1.19 4.34
N THR A 23 0.03 -1.48 3.30
CA THR A 23 0.48 -2.31 2.18
C THR A 23 1.71 -1.72 1.52
N ALA A 24 1.72 -0.42 1.22
CA ALA A 24 2.87 0.25 0.63
C ALA A 24 4.12 0.11 1.53
N LEU A 25 3.96 0.30 2.85
CA LEU A 25 5.04 0.19 3.82
C LEU A 25 5.59 -1.24 3.92
N VAL A 26 4.71 -2.24 3.97
CA VAL A 26 5.09 -3.67 4.03
C VAL A 26 5.83 -4.07 2.78
N CYS A 27 5.39 -3.64 1.59
CA CYS A 27 6.09 -3.90 0.34
C CYS A 27 7.47 -3.23 0.34
N LEU A 28 7.58 -1.99 0.81
CA LEU A 28 8.86 -1.27 0.90
C LEU A 28 9.85 -1.97 1.84
N VAL A 29 9.39 -2.39 3.02
CA VAL A 29 10.19 -3.18 3.98
C VAL A 29 10.59 -4.51 3.35
N SER A 30 9.68 -5.18 2.66
CA SER A 30 9.97 -6.46 1.98
C SER A 30 11.03 -6.31 0.89
N ALA A 31 11.05 -5.19 0.17
CA ALA A 31 12.11 -4.86 -0.79
C ALA A 31 13.48 -4.70 -0.11
N ILE A 32 13.53 -4.13 1.10
CA ILE A 32 14.77 -3.94 1.85
C ILE A 32 15.28 -5.28 2.41
N VAL A 33 14.37 -6.08 2.96
CA VAL A 33 14.67 -7.31 3.72
C VAL A 33 14.94 -8.53 2.83
N VAL A 34 14.88 -8.41 1.49
CA VAL A 34 15.17 -9.54 0.58
C VAL A 34 16.49 -10.23 0.96
N PRO A 35 16.44 -11.54 1.30
CA PRO A 35 17.51 -12.22 2.03
C PRO A 35 18.82 -12.33 1.25
N ALA A 36 19.91 -12.27 2.00
CA ALA A 36 21.25 -12.13 1.43
C ALA A 36 21.86 -13.40 0.84
N ASN A 37 21.22 -14.55 1.01
CA ASN A 37 21.67 -15.84 0.53
C ASN A 37 21.16 -16.21 -0.88
N LYS A 38 20.29 -15.39 -1.49
CA LYS A 38 19.79 -15.62 -2.87
C LYS A 38 20.75 -15.06 -3.91
N ASP A 39 20.75 -15.70 -5.08
CA ASP A 39 21.41 -15.22 -6.30
C ASP A 39 21.10 -13.75 -6.57
N ALA A 40 22.09 -13.01 -7.05
CA ALA A 40 22.00 -11.57 -7.24
C ALA A 40 20.83 -11.16 -8.16
N GLU A 41 20.58 -11.96 -9.20
CA GLU A 41 19.48 -11.78 -10.16
C GLU A 41 18.12 -11.95 -9.50
N LEU A 42 17.89 -13.08 -8.82
CA LEU A 42 16.64 -13.36 -8.10
C LEU A 42 16.35 -12.33 -7.00
N ARG A 43 17.40 -11.77 -6.39
CA ARG A 43 17.25 -10.69 -5.43
C ARG A 43 16.79 -9.40 -6.09
N PHE A 44 17.41 -9.01 -7.20
CA PHE A 44 17.04 -7.80 -7.92
C PHE A 44 15.58 -7.88 -8.38
N GLU A 45 15.18 -9.01 -8.97
CA GLU A 45 13.81 -9.25 -9.42
C GLU A 45 12.81 -9.11 -8.26
N LYS A 46 13.07 -9.76 -7.12
CA LYS A 46 12.21 -9.64 -5.93
C LYS A 46 12.14 -8.22 -5.37
N ARG A 47 13.27 -7.50 -5.33
CA ARG A 47 13.30 -6.10 -4.90
C ARG A 47 12.49 -5.22 -5.84
N LEU A 48 12.61 -5.44 -7.13
CA LEU A 48 11.87 -4.70 -8.14
C LEU A 48 10.36 -4.95 -8.01
N GLU A 49 9.95 -6.22 -7.90
CA GLU A 49 8.54 -6.60 -7.66
C GLU A 49 7.96 -5.86 -6.45
N TYR A 50 8.60 -5.99 -5.29
CA TYR A 50 8.13 -5.35 -4.06
C TYR A 50 8.12 -3.82 -4.17
N THR A 51 9.08 -3.23 -4.89
CA THR A 51 9.13 -1.78 -5.11
C THR A 51 7.99 -1.32 -6.00
N VAL A 52 7.70 -2.04 -7.09
CA VAL A 52 6.57 -1.74 -7.98
C VAL A 52 5.24 -1.85 -7.22
N PHE A 53 5.07 -2.89 -6.40
CA PHE A 53 3.89 -3.01 -5.54
C PHE A 53 3.78 -1.87 -4.51
N ALA A 54 4.89 -1.47 -3.89
CA ALA A 54 4.90 -0.35 -2.95
C ALA A 54 4.48 0.97 -3.62
N ILE A 55 5.02 1.25 -4.81
CA ILE A 55 4.66 2.43 -5.60
C ILE A 55 3.18 2.38 -6.00
N GLY A 56 2.70 1.24 -6.50
CA GLY A 56 1.29 1.08 -6.89
C GLY A 56 0.34 1.32 -5.71
N ALA A 57 0.62 0.74 -4.54
CA ALA A 57 -0.15 0.96 -3.33
C ALA A 57 -0.10 2.42 -2.86
N ALA A 58 1.06 3.08 -2.94
CA ALA A 58 1.21 4.51 -2.59
C ALA A 58 0.46 5.44 -3.56
N VAL A 59 0.44 5.13 -4.86
CA VAL A 59 -0.34 5.88 -5.85
C VAL A 59 -1.84 5.71 -5.60
N LEU A 60 -2.31 4.48 -5.36
CA LEU A 60 -3.71 4.22 -5.01
C LEU A 60 -4.10 4.94 -3.72
N TRP A 61 -3.23 4.92 -2.72
CA TRP A 61 -3.40 5.67 -1.48
C TRP A 61 -3.55 7.17 -1.73
N ALA A 62 -2.64 7.76 -2.53
CA ALA A 62 -2.68 9.18 -2.87
C ALA A 62 -3.93 9.54 -3.66
N LEU A 63 -4.32 8.72 -4.64
CA LEU A 63 -5.57 8.91 -5.38
C LEU A 63 -6.77 8.86 -4.43
N PHE A 64 -6.82 7.89 -3.52
CA PHE A 64 -7.93 7.78 -2.60
C PHE A 64 -8.00 8.98 -1.63
N MET A 65 -6.84 9.51 -1.21
CA MET A 65 -6.75 10.63 -0.28
C MET A 65 -6.99 12.00 -0.91
N PHE A 66 -6.54 12.19 -2.16
CA PHE A 66 -6.58 13.48 -2.85
C PHE A 66 -7.58 13.53 -4.02
N ALA A 67 -8.29 12.44 -4.32
CA ALA A 67 -9.37 12.49 -5.29
C ALA A 67 -10.43 13.51 -4.86
N PRO A 68 -10.88 14.39 -5.77
CA PRO A 68 -12.00 15.28 -5.49
C PRO A 68 -13.25 14.43 -5.21
N ARG A 69 -13.89 14.68 -4.06
CA ARG A 69 -15.12 14.01 -3.60
C ARG A 69 -16.29 14.97 -3.65
#